data_AF-A0A0Q9JMB0-F1
#
_entry.id   AF-A0A0Q9JMB0-F1
#
_cell.length_a   1.000
_cell.length_b   1.000
_cell.length_c   1.000
_cell.angle_alpha   90.00
_cell.angle_beta   90.00
_cell.angle_gamma   90.00
#
_symmetry.space_group_name_H-M   'P 1'
#
loop_
_entity.id
_entity.type
_entity.pdbx_description
1 polymer ?
#
loop_
_entity_poly.entity_id
_entity_poly.type
_entity_poly.pdbx_seq_one_letter_code
_entity_poly.pdbx_strand_id
1 'polypeptide(L)'
;MVLGAGIHQFSMQQVADEAQVSLRTLYRYFSTREELLEGLGDEVSEVLRGAGLMPLPGSLTADSLSGLVGELFRLLAQHPDLARAWLIARTAMGTVSDSSRERSELLRRAVSRINPDLPAKEQERVYGIIKLLTGSISWKVLTDDVGLETDDAAEAVVWAARTVLADIESGGRPTGRP
;
A
#
# COMPACT_ATOMS: atom_id res chain seq x y z
N MET A 1 22.08 -4.54 -5.47
CA MET A 1 20.99 -3.52 -5.45
C MET A 1 20.23 -3.51 -6.78
N VAL A 2 19.41 -4.54 -7.01
CA VAL A 2 18.54 -4.68 -8.19
C VAL A 2 17.45 -3.58 -8.25
N LEU A 3 17.21 -2.88 -7.13
CA LEU A 3 16.20 -1.82 -6.99
C LEU A 3 16.66 -0.40 -7.38
N GLY A 4 17.94 -0.22 -7.76
CA GLY A 4 18.46 1.07 -8.24
C GLY A 4 18.19 1.33 -9.73
N ALA A 5 17.87 0.27 -10.46
CA ALA A 5 17.57 0.26 -11.87
C ALA A 5 16.03 0.29 -12.00
N GLY A 6 15.45 1.30 -12.65
CA GLY A 6 14.01 1.54 -12.67
C GLY A 6 13.17 0.32 -13.11
N ILE A 7 11.85 0.44 -13.00
CA ILE A 7 10.80 -0.59 -13.09
C ILE A 7 10.89 -1.52 -14.34
N HIS A 8 11.66 -1.13 -15.35
CA HIS A 8 11.98 -1.88 -16.58
C HIS A 8 13.27 -2.72 -16.56
N GLN A 9 14.06 -2.77 -15.48
CA GLN A 9 15.51 -3.11 -15.60
C GLN A 9 16.03 -4.31 -14.78
N PHE A 10 15.16 -5.18 -14.24
CA PHE A 10 15.65 -6.43 -13.65
C PHE A 10 15.24 -7.68 -14.43
N SER A 11 16.22 -8.56 -14.63
CA SER A 11 16.11 -9.89 -15.21
C SER A 11 16.09 -10.96 -14.12
N MET A 12 15.53 -12.13 -14.44
CA MET A 12 15.58 -13.29 -13.55
C MET A 12 17.03 -13.69 -13.21
N GLN A 13 17.98 -13.48 -14.14
CA GLN A 13 19.40 -13.71 -13.87
C GLN A 13 19.93 -12.79 -12.77
N GLN A 14 19.64 -11.48 -12.83
CA GLN A 14 20.07 -10.54 -11.79
C GLN A 14 19.48 -10.88 -10.41
N VAL A 15 18.23 -11.36 -10.38
CA VAL A 15 17.60 -11.84 -9.13
C VAL A 15 18.31 -13.07 -8.59
N ALA A 16 18.63 -14.04 -9.45
CA ALA A 16 19.33 -15.26 -9.07
C ALA A 16 20.74 -14.94 -8.52
N ASP A 17 21.46 -14.02 -9.18
CA ASP A 17 22.79 -13.58 -8.77
C ASP A 17 22.76 -12.87 -7.41
N GLU A 18 21.82 -11.94 -7.19
CA GLU A 18 21.67 -11.22 -5.92
C GLU A 18 21.23 -12.16 -4.79
N ALA A 19 20.33 -13.11 -5.07
CA ALA A 19 19.87 -14.11 -4.11
C ALA A 19 20.88 -15.25 -3.88
N GLN A 20 22.02 -15.25 -4.59
CA GLN A 20 23.05 -16.28 -4.53
C GLN A 20 22.53 -17.70 -4.80
N VAL A 21 21.56 -17.83 -5.71
CA VAL A 21 21.01 -19.10 -6.17
C VAL A 21 21.22 -19.29 -7.67
N SER A 22 21.22 -20.53 -8.14
CA SER A 22 21.24 -20.77 -9.60
C SER A 22 19.95 -20.28 -10.26
N LEU A 23 20.05 -19.80 -11.52
CA LEU A 23 18.87 -19.45 -12.33
C LEU A 23 17.86 -20.61 -12.41
N ARG A 24 18.34 -21.86 -12.51
CA ARG A 24 17.49 -23.07 -12.47
C ARG A 24 16.74 -23.21 -11.15
N THR A 25 17.35 -22.82 -10.03
CA THR A 25 16.69 -22.82 -8.73
C THR A 25 15.66 -21.71 -8.64
N LEU A 26 15.96 -20.51 -9.14
CA LEU A 26 14.97 -19.44 -9.17
C LEU A 26 13.74 -19.82 -10.01
N TYR A 27 13.94 -20.34 -11.23
CA TYR A 27 12.84 -20.79 -12.09
C TYR A 27 12.05 -21.98 -11.54
N ARG A 28 12.60 -22.73 -10.57
CA ARG A 28 11.85 -23.79 -9.88
C ARG A 28 10.80 -23.22 -8.93
N TYR A 29 11.04 -22.03 -8.37
CA TYR A 29 10.10 -21.36 -7.46
C TYR A 29 9.24 -20.31 -8.17
N PHE A 30 9.80 -19.64 -9.18
CA PHE A 30 9.12 -18.58 -9.93
C PHE A 30 9.38 -18.79 -11.42
N SER A 31 8.42 -19.41 -12.09
CA SER A 31 8.49 -19.79 -13.50
C SER A 31 8.57 -18.56 -14.41
N THR A 32 8.02 -17.42 -13.97
CA THR A 32 8.05 -16.15 -14.69
C THR A 32 8.43 -14.99 -13.77
N ARG A 33 8.78 -13.84 -14.38
CA ARG A 33 9.02 -12.59 -13.64
C ARG A 33 7.74 -12.12 -12.95
N GLU A 34 6.60 -12.34 -13.60
CA GLU A 34 5.28 -12.00 -13.09
C GLU A 34 4.96 -12.82 -11.84
N GLU A 35 5.25 -14.13 -11.85
CA GLU A 35 5.05 -15.00 -10.67
C GLU A 35 5.94 -14.57 -9.50
N LEU A 36 7.19 -14.16 -9.76
CA LEU A 36 8.08 -13.58 -8.74
C LEU A 36 7.49 -12.29 -8.12
N LEU A 37 6.96 -11.40 -8.97
CA LEU A 37 6.35 -10.14 -8.52
C LEU A 37 5.01 -10.36 -7.82
N GLU A 38 4.25 -11.40 -8.18
CA GLU A 38 3.05 -11.81 -7.46
C GLU A 38 3.37 -12.32 -6.07
N GLY A 39 4.43 -13.13 -5.93
CA GLY A 39 4.93 -13.60 -4.64
C GLY A 39 5.36 -12.46 -3.69
N LEU A 40 5.79 -11.32 -4.24
CA LEU A 40 6.04 -10.12 -3.42
C LEU A 40 4.76 -9.60 -2.75
N GLY A 41 3.61 -9.73 -3.41
CA GLY A 41 2.31 -9.36 -2.84
C GLY A 41 1.97 -10.18 -1.61
N ASP A 42 2.32 -11.46 -1.61
CA ASP A 42 2.16 -12.40 -0.50
C ASP A 42 3.12 -12.10 0.64
N GLU A 43 4.40 -11.83 0.33
CA GLU A 43 5.38 -11.39 1.34
C GLU A 43 4.91 -10.13 2.06
N VAL A 44 4.41 -9.13 1.31
CA VAL A 44 3.82 -7.92 1.91
C VAL A 44 2.61 -8.26 2.79
N SER A 45 1.78 -9.24 2.42
CA SER A 45 0.66 -9.67 3.26
C SER A 45 1.13 -10.29 4.57
N GLU A 46 2.16 -11.14 4.52
CA GLU A 46 2.73 -11.79 5.71
C GLU A 46 3.35 -10.76 6.65
N VAL A 47 4.11 -9.79 6.12
CA VAL A 47 4.68 -8.70 6.92
C VAL A 47 3.59 -7.87 7.60
N LEU A 48 2.51 -7.54 6.89
CA LEU A 48 1.36 -6.83 7.48
C LEU A 48 0.64 -7.65 8.54
N ARG A 49 0.47 -8.97 8.34
CA ARG A 49 -0.12 -9.88 9.33
C ARG A 49 0.74 -10.00 10.57
N GLY A 50 2.06 -10.18 10.41
CA GLY A 50 3.01 -10.25 11.52
C GLY A 50 3.03 -8.98 12.37
N ALA A 51 2.78 -7.83 11.75
CA ALA A 51 2.64 -6.54 12.44
C ALA A 51 1.25 -6.30 13.06
N GLY A 52 0.29 -7.22 12.91
CA GLY A 52 -1.07 -7.05 13.43
C GLY A 52 -1.93 -6.03 12.65
N LEU A 53 -1.48 -5.60 11.47
CA LEU A 53 -2.19 -4.64 10.61
C LEU A 53 -3.26 -5.30 9.71
N MET A 54 -3.33 -6.63 9.75
CA MET A 54 -4.28 -7.44 8.99
C MET A 54 -4.91 -8.54 9.87
N PRO A 55 -6.24 -8.79 9.75
CA PRO A 55 -7.18 -8.07 8.89
C PRO A 55 -7.42 -6.64 9.38
N LEU A 56 -7.79 -5.75 8.46
CA LEU A 56 -8.17 -4.38 8.81
C LEU A 56 -9.32 -4.36 9.82
N PRO A 57 -9.37 -3.37 10.73
CA PRO A 57 -10.50 -3.18 11.62
C PRO A 57 -11.84 -3.15 10.88
N GLY A 58 -12.88 -3.69 11.51
CA GLY A 58 -14.25 -3.69 10.97
C GLY A 58 -14.86 -2.29 10.84
N SER A 59 -14.28 -1.26 11.40
CA SER A 59 -14.68 0.13 11.19
C SER A 59 -13.43 0.99 11.17
N LEU A 60 -13.32 1.89 10.18
CA LEU A 60 -12.30 2.91 10.15
C LEU A 60 -12.86 4.15 10.86
N THR A 61 -12.59 4.27 12.15
CA THR A 61 -12.77 5.54 12.87
C THR A 61 -11.53 6.41 12.72
N ALA A 62 -11.67 7.72 12.93
CA ALA A 62 -10.56 8.67 12.98
C ALA A 62 -9.42 8.22 13.90
N ASP A 63 -9.74 7.56 15.02
CA ASP A 63 -8.75 7.09 15.99
C ASP A 63 -8.08 5.79 15.55
N SER A 64 -8.85 4.82 15.03
CA SER A 64 -8.27 3.59 14.49
C SER A 64 -7.34 3.85 13.32
N LEU A 65 -7.62 4.89 12.52
CA LEU A 65 -6.82 5.28 11.38
C LEU A 65 -5.45 5.82 11.81
N SER A 66 -5.39 6.51 12.95
CA SER A 66 -4.15 7.10 13.45
C SER A 66 -3.15 6.03 13.88
N GLY A 67 -3.61 5.07 14.69
CA GLY A 67 -2.78 3.93 15.09
C GLY A 67 -2.32 3.12 13.88
N LEU A 68 -3.25 2.82 12.96
CA LEU A 68 -2.96 2.04 11.76
C LEU A 68 -1.92 2.69 10.86
N VAL A 69 -2.05 4.00 10.56
CA VAL A 69 -1.11 4.71 9.68
C VAL A 69 0.25 4.83 10.34
N GLY A 70 0.31 5.13 11.64
CA GLY A 70 1.58 5.23 12.37
C GLY A 70 2.33 3.90 12.42
N GLU A 71 1.64 2.79 12.67
CA GLU A 71 2.24 1.45 12.60
C GLU A 71 2.64 1.06 11.18
N LEU A 72 1.80 1.36 10.19
CA LEU A 72 2.11 1.10 8.78
C LEU A 72 3.35 1.84 8.31
N PHE A 73 3.49 3.13 8.63
CA PHE A 73 4.64 3.94 8.21
C PHE A 73 5.93 3.50 8.90
N ARG A 74 5.86 3.16 10.20
CA ARG A 74 7.00 2.56 10.91
C ARG A 74 7.38 1.20 10.32
N LEU A 75 6.43 0.39 9.88
CA LEU A 75 6.69 -0.88 9.21
C LEU A 75 7.37 -0.66 7.84
N LEU A 76 6.95 0.35 7.08
CA LEU A 76 7.60 0.73 5.82
C LEU A 76 9.06 1.19 6.06
N ALA A 77 9.29 1.97 7.13
CA ALA A 77 10.63 2.40 7.52
C ALA A 77 11.53 1.27 8.03
N GLN A 78 10.95 0.22 8.65
CA GLN A 78 11.67 -1.00 9.03
C GLN A 78 12.01 -1.89 7.83
N HIS A 79 11.20 -1.82 6.75
CA HIS A 79 11.37 -2.61 5.54
C HIS A 79 11.44 -1.74 4.27
N PRO A 80 12.41 -0.81 4.16
CA PRO A 80 12.43 0.20 3.09
C PRO A 80 12.66 -0.42 1.69
N ASP A 81 13.41 -1.51 1.62
CA ASP A 81 13.64 -2.24 0.36
C ASP A 81 12.38 -2.98 -0.10
N LEU A 82 11.62 -3.57 0.83
CA LEU A 82 10.34 -4.19 0.53
C LEU A 82 9.31 -3.14 0.09
N ALA A 83 9.26 -2.00 0.76
CA ALA A 83 8.39 -0.88 0.40
C ALA A 83 8.70 -0.36 -1.02
N ARG A 84 9.99 -0.23 -1.36
CA ARG A 84 10.47 0.17 -2.69
C ARG A 84 10.15 -0.88 -3.74
N ALA A 85 10.44 -2.15 -3.47
CA ALA A 85 10.12 -3.26 -4.36
C ALA A 85 8.62 -3.32 -4.63
N TRP A 86 7.80 -3.15 -3.59
CA TRP A 86 6.34 -3.14 -3.70
C TRP A 86 5.83 -1.99 -4.56
N LEU A 87 6.38 -0.78 -4.38
CA LEU A 87 6.05 0.38 -5.20
C LEU A 87 6.38 0.13 -6.68
N ILE A 88 7.58 -0.39 -6.95
CA ILE A 88 8.03 -0.75 -8.30
C ILE A 88 7.11 -1.81 -8.91
N ALA A 89 6.86 -2.90 -8.19
CA ALA A 89 6.01 -4.01 -8.65
C ALA A 89 4.62 -3.52 -9.02
N ARG A 90 3.99 -2.67 -8.20
CA ARG A 90 2.67 -2.10 -8.49
C ARG A 90 2.60 -1.24 -9.74
N THR A 91 3.72 -0.63 -10.14
CA THR A 91 3.82 0.14 -11.39
C THR A 91 4.22 -0.70 -12.59
N ALA A 92 4.93 -1.82 -12.37
CA ALA A 92 5.39 -2.73 -13.42
C ALA A 92 4.32 -3.73 -13.84
N MET A 93 3.54 -4.22 -12.88
CA MET A 93 2.55 -5.25 -13.10
C MET A 93 1.29 -4.63 -13.70
N GLY A 94 0.85 -5.17 -14.84
CA GLY A 94 -0.51 -4.93 -15.36
C GLY A 94 -1.59 -5.66 -14.57
N THR A 95 -1.20 -6.50 -13.60
CA THR A 95 -2.06 -7.34 -12.77
C THR A 95 -1.77 -7.13 -11.28
N VAL A 96 -2.71 -7.50 -10.43
CA VAL A 96 -2.62 -7.36 -8.97
C VAL A 96 -2.77 -8.75 -8.38
N SER A 97 -1.79 -9.19 -7.59
CA SER A 97 -1.83 -10.47 -6.81
C SER A 97 -3.13 -10.58 -6.02
N ASP A 98 -3.62 -11.80 -5.77
CA ASP A 98 -4.86 -12.03 -5.00
C ASP A 98 -4.80 -11.45 -3.58
N SER A 99 -3.67 -11.59 -2.90
CA SER A 99 -3.36 -10.92 -1.62
C SER A 99 -3.65 -9.40 -1.66
N SER A 100 -3.20 -8.74 -2.72
CA SER A 100 -3.38 -7.29 -2.90
C SER A 100 -4.81 -6.92 -3.25
N ARG A 101 -5.52 -7.79 -3.96
CA ARG A 101 -6.94 -7.65 -4.26
C ARG A 101 -7.74 -7.74 -2.97
N GLU A 102 -7.49 -8.74 -2.14
CA GLU A 102 -8.16 -8.92 -0.85
C GLU A 102 -7.99 -7.70 0.06
N ARG A 103 -6.74 -7.20 0.22
CA ARG A 103 -6.46 -5.97 0.98
C ARG A 103 -7.23 -4.76 0.45
N SER A 104 -7.28 -4.62 -0.89
CA SER A 104 -8.01 -3.55 -1.55
C SER A 104 -9.51 -3.64 -1.28
N GLU A 105 -10.09 -4.83 -1.32
CA GLU A 105 -11.50 -5.06 -1.01
C GLU A 105 -11.83 -4.81 0.47
N LEU A 106 -10.92 -5.17 1.40
CA LEU A 106 -11.09 -4.85 2.82
C LEU A 106 -11.14 -3.35 3.06
N LEU A 107 -10.22 -2.58 2.45
CA LEU A 107 -10.21 -1.13 2.57
C LEU A 107 -11.45 -0.50 1.92
N ARG A 108 -11.85 -0.98 0.73
CA ARG A 108 -13.07 -0.54 0.06
C ARG A 108 -14.31 -0.76 0.94
N ARG A 109 -14.48 -1.95 1.52
CA ARG A 109 -15.57 -2.25 2.46
C ARG A 109 -15.52 -1.39 3.72
N ALA A 110 -14.34 -1.05 4.21
CA ALA A 110 -14.20 -0.16 5.35
C ALA A 110 -14.68 1.26 5.02
N VAL A 111 -14.32 1.79 3.85
CA VAL A 111 -14.78 3.10 3.37
C VAL A 111 -16.29 3.14 3.14
N SER A 112 -16.87 2.13 2.49
CA SER A 112 -18.33 2.07 2.23
C SER A 112 -19.18 2.05 3.51
N ARG A 113 -18.62 1.64 4.65
CA ARG A 113 -19.34 1.63 5.94
C ARG A 113 -19.38 2.99 6.63
N ILE A 114 -18.50 3.92 6.26
CA ILE A 114 -18.41 5.26 6.88
C ILE A 114 -19.63 6.10 6.51
N ASN A 115 -20.01 6.10 5.22
CA ASN A 115 -21.23 6.74 4.74
C ASN A 115 -21.92 5.81 3.73
N PRO A 116 -22.85 4.94 4.18
CA PRO A 116 -23.55 4.00 3.31
C PRO A 116 -24.41 4.67 2.23
N ASP A 117 -24.86 5.91 2.47
CA ASP A 117 -25.71 6.67 1.55
C ASP A 117 -24.90 7.39 0.46
N LEU A 118 -23.57 7.37 0.57
CA LEU A 118 -22.69 7.97 -0.42
C LEU A 118 -22.79 7.19 -1.75
N PRO A 119 -23.00 7.86 -2.91
CA PRO A 119 -23.09 7.17 -4.20
C PRO A 119 -21.83 6.34 -4.48
N ALA A 120 -21.97 5.17 -5.12
CA ALA A 120 -20.86 4.24 -5.36
C ALA A 120 -19.63 4.90 -6.02
N LYS A 121 -19.85 5.83 -6.97
CA LYS A 121 -18.76 6.58 -7.62
C LYS A 121 -17.97 7.46 -6.64
N GLU A 122 -18.65 8.05 -5.66
CA GLU A 122 -17.98 8.84 -4.62
C GLU A 122 -17.29 7.95 -3.59
N GLN A 123 -17.87 6.79 -3.24
CA GLN A 123 -17.19 5.79 -2.41
C GLN A 123 -15.88 5.34 -3.05
N GLU A 124 -15.86 5.09 -4.36
CA GLU A 124 -14.64 4.75 -5.10
C GLU A 124 -13.58 5.87 -5.06
N ARG A 125 -14.00 7.12 -5.13
CA ARG A 125 -13.08 8.27 -5.02
C ARG A 125 -12.48 8.39 -3.63
N VAL A 126 -13.30 8.27 -2.60
CA VAL A 126 -12.84 8.28 -1.19
C VAL A 126 -11.87 7.12 -0.96
N TYR A 127 -12.22 5.90 -1.40
CA TYR A 127 -11.33 4.75 -1.35
C TYR A 127 -9.99 5.02 -2.05
N GLY A 128 -10.01 5.60 -3.26
CA GLY A 128 -8.80 5.94 -4.00
C GLY A 128 -7.90 6.93 -3.23
N ILE A 129 -8.49 7.96 -2.63
CA ILE A 129 -7.79 8.96 -1.82
C ILE A 129 -7.18 8.31 -0.57
N ILE A 130 -7.97 7.56 0.20
CA ILE A 130 -7.48 6.89 1.42
C ILE A 130 -6.38 5.88 1.09
N LYS A 131 -6.53 5.10 0.02
CA LYS A 131 -5.52 4.14 -0.46
C LYS A 131 -4.22 4.83 -0.89
N LEU A 132 -4.33 6.02 -1.49
CA LEU A 132 -3.16 6.83 -1.86
C LEU A 132 -2.46 7.34 -0.59
N LEU A 133 -3.19 8.04 0.27
CA LEU A 133 -2.66 8.66 1.49
C LEU A 133 -1.97 7.64 2.41
N THR A 134 -2.56 6.47 2.59
CA THR A 134 -2.02 5.41 3.44
C THR A 134 -1.00 4.50 2.72
N GLY A 135 -0.71 4.75 1.45
CA GLY A 135 0.16 3.90 0.64
C GLY A 135 1.66 4.20 0.80
N SER A 136 2.50 3.23 0.41
CA SER A 136 3.96 3.37 0.45
C SER A 136 4.51 4.52 -0.41
N ILE A 137 3.78 4.94 -1.45
CA ILE A 137 4.14 6.12 -2.25
C ILE A 137 4.06 7.41 -1.43
N SER A 138 3.04 7.57 -0.58
CA SER A 138 2.89 8.77 0.25
C SER A 138 3.99 8.84 1.30
N TRP A 139 4.27 7.71 1.98
CA TRP A 139 5.41 7.61 2.88
C TRP A 139 6.71 8.00 2.18
N LYS A 140 7.00 7.39 1.02
CA LYS A 140 8.22 7.66 0.26
C LYS A 140 8.36 9.13 -0.15
N VAL A 141 7.30 9.76 -0.66
CA VAL A 141 7.35 11.17 -1.06
C VAL A 141 7.59 12.06 0.16
N LEU A 142 6.89 11.80 1.27
CA LEU A 142 7.03 12.61 2.49
C LEU A 142 8.40 12.46 3.14
N THR A 143 9.00 11.26 3.13
CA THR A 143 10.32 11.04 3.72
C THR A 143 11.45 11.43 2.78
N ASP A 144 11.42 10.98 1.53
CA ASP A 144 12.58 11.10 0.62
C ASP A 144 12.60 12.45 -0.10
N ASP A 145 11.43 12.94 -0.54
CA ASP A 145 11.36 14.16 -1.35
C ASP A 145 11.14 15.41 -0.48
N VAL A 146 10.32 15.30 0.57
CA VAL A 146 10.04 16.40 1.51
C VAL A 146 11.02 16.41 2.69
N GLY A 147 11.56 15.26 3.10
CA GLY A 147 12.51 15.17 4.21
C GLY A 147 11.87 15.08 5.60
N LEU A 148 10.61 14.64 5.70
CA LEU A 148 9.96 14.43 6.99
C LEU A 148 10.46 13.14 7.66
N GLU A 149 10.53 13.16 8.99
CA GLU A 149 10.68 11.94 9.76
C GLU A 149 9.45 11.05 9.60
N THR A 150 9.61 9.73 9.76
CA THR A 150 8.53 8.77 9.49
C THR A 150 7.27 9.02 10.33
N ASP A 151 7.44 9.40 11.60
CA ASP A 151 6.31 9.69 12.48
C ASP A 151 5.61 11.01 12.08
N ASP A 152 6.36 12.05 11.73
CA ASP A 152 5.80 13.32 11.22
C ASP A 152 5.04 13.12 9.91
N ALA A 153 5.57 12.28 9.01
CA ALA A 153 4.90 11.90 7.78
C ALA A 153 3.58 11.16 8.05
N ALA A 154 3.57 10.26 9.06
CA ALA A 154 2.36 9.57 9.47
C ALA A 154 1.32 10.55 10.03
N GLU A 155 1.72 11.48 10.89
CA GLU A 155 0.82 12.51 11.44
C GLU A 155 0.18 13.37 10.35
N ALA A 156 0.97 13.80 9.36
CA ALA A 156 0.46 14.58 8.22
C ALA A 156 -0.59 13.80 7.41
N VAL A 157 -0.33 12.51 7.15
CA VAL A 157 -1.26 11.62 6.44
C VAL A 157 -2.53 11.37 7.24
N VAL A 158 -2.40 11.16 8.55
CA VAL A 158 -3.53 10.98 9.47
C VAL A 158 -4.41 12.21 9.47
N TRP A 159 -3.84 13.40 9.57
CA TRP A 159 -4.59 14.65 9.50
C TRP A 159 -5.37 14.79 8.18
N ALA A 160 -4.72 14.53 7.05
CA ALA A 160 -5.35 14.60 5.73
C ALA A 160 -6.49 13.59 5.59
N ALA A 161 -6.25 12.33 5.99
CA ALA A 161 -7.23 11.27 5.88
C ALA A 161 -8.43 11.50 6.81
N ARG A 162 -8.19 11.96 8.05
CA ARG A 162 -9.27 12.38 8.98
C ARG A 162 -10.12 13.51 8.40
N THR A 163 -9.50 14.49 7.75
CA THR A 163 -10.21 15.60 7.12
C THR A 163 -11.15 15.10 6.01
N VAL A 164 -10.68 14.19 5.16
CA VAL A 164 -11.50 13.56 4.12
C VAL A 164 -12.65 12.77 4.73
N LEU A 165 -12.39 11.93 5.73
CA LEU A 165 -13.43 11.11 6.35
C LEU A 165 -14.49 11.96 7.06
N ALA A 166 -14.09 12.99 7.82
CA ALA A 166 -15.01 13.89 8.50
C ALA A 166 -15.90 14.67 7.51
N ASP A 167 -15.35 15.12 6.38
CA ASP A 167 -16.16 15.78 5.32
C ASP A 167 -17.24 14.83 4.80
N ILE A 168 -16.87 13.59 4.48
CA ILE A 168 -17.80 12.56 3.99
C ILE A 168 -18.87 12.19 5.02
N GLU A 169 -18.49 12.04 6.29
CA GLU A 169 -19.45 11.79 7.39
C GLU A 169 -20.46 12.94 7.53
N SER A 170 -20.02 14.18 7.30
CA SER A 170 -20.89 15.37 7.33
C SER A 170 -21.74 15.59 6.06
N GLY A 171 -21.66 14.68 5.08
CA GLY A 171 -22.39 14.75 3.81
C GLY A 171 -21.67 15.51 2.69
N GLY A 172 -20.39 15.84 2.89
CA GLY A 172 -19.49 16.35 1.85
C GLY A 172 -19.24 15.34 0.73
N ARG A 173 -18.69 15.83 -0.39
CA ARG A 173 -18.39 15.03 -1.60
C ARG A 173 -17.14 15.56 -2.30
N PRO A 174 -16.26 14.68 -2.86
CA PRO A 174 -15.06 15.07 -3.57
C PRO A 174 -15.24 16.03 -4.76
N THR A 175 -16.44 16.12 -5.35
CA THR A 175 -16.76 17.02 -6.47
C THR A 175 -17.24 18.41 -6.07
N GLY A 176 -17.30 18.73 -4.78
CA GLY A 176 -18.06 19.88 -4.30
C GLY A 176 -19.56 19.56 -4.18
N ARG A 177 -20.23 20.24 -3.26
CA ARG A 177 -21.58 20.03 -2.70
C ARG A 177 -22.71 19.79 -3.74
N PRO A 178 -23.84 19.18 -3.29
CA PRO A 178 -24.63 18.14 -3.97
C PRO A 178 -25.10 18.39 -5.40
#